data_AF-A0A7S2J976-F1
#
_entry.id   AF-A0A7S2J976-F1
#
_cell.length_a   1.000
_cell.length_b   1.000
_cell.length_c   1.000
_cell.angle_alpha   90.00
_cell.angle_beta   90.00
_cell.angle_gamma   90.00
#
_symmetry.space_group_name_H-M   'P 1'
#
loop_
_entity.id
_entity.type
_entity.pdbx_description
1 polymer ?
#
loop_
_entity_poly.entity_id
_entity_poly.type
_entity_poly.pdbx_seq_one_letter_code
_entity_poly.pdbx_strand_id
1 'polypeptide(L)'
;TGASRARRERSPACIPPEHPPFMTTLTPSERILKAAGRLAAHPKAVEVLVSSLSKARDNPHSEKFRKVNLQNSIFKATVGAAPGGIELLFACGYEPMHGHLVLQRRSEYLLNHALQALASTRASMAYQEASRMAHQAAADTAAEQAKDAAAAQKRANHLLRVPKEPRSDEVTSCVVINFKLNGEKIASRRFDSESTLRDLIHFVRSLERVPDPEASLRLENVTTSPAALLNTEANLDRSLYSLDLWPVSQVKVEVCAAA
;
A
#
# COMPACT_ATOMS: atom_id res chain seq x y z
N THR A 1 49.09 24.22 -88.27
CA THR A 1 49.10 22.86 -87.68
C THR A 1 48.80 23.00 -86.20
N GLY A 2 47.62 22.56 -85.76
CA GLY A 2 47.24 22.63 -84.34
C GLY A 2 45.74 22.84 -84.14
N ALA A 3 45.03 21.78 -83.76
CA ALA A 3 43.75 21.87 -83.07
C ALA A 3 43.49 20.51 -82.37
N SER A 4 43.80 20.50 -81.07
CA SER A 4 43.59 19.38 -80.15
C SER A 4 42.10 19.22 -79.85
N ARG A 5 41.53 18.05 -80.13
CA ARG A 5 40.14 17.71 -79.80
C ARG A 5 40.08 17.09 -78.40
N ALA A 6 39.70 17.89 -77.41
CA ALA A 6 39.40 17.44 -76.06
C ALA A 6 38.06 16.67 -76.04
N ARG A 7 38.14 15.38 -75.69
CA ARG A 7 37.01 14.47 -75.47
C ARG A 7 36.44 14.74 -74.08
N ARG A 8 35.25 15.35 -73.99
CA ARG A 8 34.52 15.50 -72.71
C ARG A 8 33.85 14.17 -72.37
N GLU A 9 34.39 13.48 -71.38
CA GLU A 9 33.74 12.35 -70.71
C GLU A 9 32.51 12.85 -69.94
N ARG A 10 31.35 12.22 -70.18
CA ARG A 10 30.12 12.47 -69.41
C ARG A 10 30.21 11.67 -68.12
N SER A 11 30.22 12.37 -66.98
CA SER A 11 30.10 11.76 -65.66
C SER A 11 28.80 10.96 -65.54
N PRO A 12 28.80 9.80 -64.86
CA PRO A 12 27.60 9.04 -64.57
C PRO A 12 26.72 9.81 -63.57
N ALA A 13 25.43 9.89 -63.87
CA ALA A 13 24.42 10.54 -63.02
C ALA A 13 24.40 9.90 -61.62
N CYS A 14 24.55 10.73 -60.59
CA CYS A 14 24.23 10.35 -59.22
C CYS A 14 22.77 9.91 -59.14
N ILE A 15 22.57 8.61 -58.91
CA ILE A 15 21.28 8.07 -58.46
C ILE A 15 21.05 8.63 -57.05
N PRO A 16 19.95 9.34 -56.77
CA PRO A 16 19.66 9.81 -55.42
C PRO A 16 19.46 8.60 -54.49
N PRO A 17 19.91 8.66 -53.24
CA PRO A 17 19.69 7.58 -52.28
C PRO A 17 18.18 7.39 -52.08
N GLU A 18 17.70 6.16 -52.28
CA GLU A 18 16.35 5.78 -51.89
C GLU A 18 16.16 6.07 -50.41
N HIS A 19 15.20 6.95 -50.10
CA HIS A 19 14.78 7.18 -48.73
C HIS A 19 14.33 5.85 -48.13
N PRO A 20 14.79 5.48 -46.91
CA PRO A 20 14.26 4.32 -46.22
C PRO A 20 12.74 4.48 -46.09
N PRO A 21 11.96 3.39 -46.23
CA PRO A 21 10.51 3.46 -46.14
C PRO A 21 10.13 4.12 -44.82
N PHE A 22 9.33 5.20 -44.91
CA PHE A 22 8.71 5.85 -43.77
C PHE A 22 8.20 4.77 -42.82
N MET A 23 8.68 4.81 -41.57
CA MET A 23 8.26 3.89 -40.51
C MET A 23 6.75 3.71 -40.58
N THR A 24 6.28 2.51 -40.89
CA THR A 24 4.86 2.20 -41.04
C THR A 24 4.17 2.52 -39.73
N THR A 25 3.55 3.70 -39.64
CA THR A 25 2.81 4.10 -38.45
C THR A 25 1.63 3.15 -38.34
N LEU A 26 1.69 2.23 -37.38
CA LEU A 26 0.62 1.29 -37.06
C LEU A 26 -0.73 2.00 -37.11
N THR A 27 -1.72 1.36 -37.71
CA THR A 27 -3.06 1.93 -37.79
C THR A 27 -3.61 2.17 -36.37
N PRO A 28 -4.51 3.16 -36.15
CA PRO A 28 -5.09 3.38 -34.83
C PRO A 28 -5.69 2.11 -34.21
N SER A 29 -6.32 1.26 -35.02
CA SER A 29 -6.86 -0.04 -34.61
C SER A 29 -5.78 -1.03 -34.16
N GLU A 30 -4.66 -1.13 -34.86
CA GLU A 30 -3.53 -1.99 -34.47
C GLU A 30 -2.87 -1.50 -33.19
N ARG A 31 -2.75 -0.17 -33.03
CA ARG A 31 -2.23 0.44 -31.81
C ARG A 31 -3.09 0.10 -30.60
N ILE A 32 -4.41 0.11 -30.76
CA ILE A 32 -5.36 -0.31 -29.73
C ILE A 32 -5.10 -1.76 -29.31
N LEU A 33 -4.97 -2.69 -30.26
CA LEU A 33 -4.73 -4.12 -29.96
C LEU A 33 -3.41 -4.32 -29.21
N LYS A 34 -2.34 -3.67 -29.68
CA LYS A 34 -1.02 -3.77 -29.05
C LYS A 34 -1.03 -3.19 -27.63
N ALA A 35 -1.70 -2.06 -27.42
CA ALA A 35 -1.85 -1.45 -26.11
C ALA A 35 -2.72 -2.31 -25.18
N ALA A 36 -3.83 -2.87 -25.68
CA ALA A 36 -4.70 -3.76 -24.92
C ALA A 36 -4.00 -5.06 -24.49
N GLY A 37 -3.10 -5.60 -25.32
CA GLY A 37 -2.29 -6.76 -24.96
C GLY A 37 -1.31 -6.49 -23.81
N ARG A 38 -0.69 -5.30 -23.79
CA ARG A 38 0.21 -4.87 -22.69
C ARG A 38 -0.52 -4.68 -21.36
N LEU A 39 -1.79 -4.31 -21.42
CA LEU A 39 -2.64 -4.10 -20.25
C LEU A 39 -3.10 -5.40 -19.57
N ALA A 40 -2.85 -6.58 -20.15
CA ALA A 40 -3.28 -7.86 -19.57
C ALA A 40 -2.76 -8.08 -18.14
N ALA A 41 -1.54 -7.63 -17.83
CA ALA A 41 -0.95 -7.75 -16.48
C ALA A 41 -1.54 -6.75 -15.46
N HIS A 42 -2.36 -5.80 -15.88
CA HIS A 42 -2.85 -4.69 -15.06
C HIS A 42 -4.39 -4.67 -15.00
N PRO A 43 -5.00 -5.57 -14.20
CA PRO A 43 -6.45 -5.78 -14.24
C PRO A 43 -7.26 -4.54 -13.85
N LYS A 44 -6.79 -3.78 -12.85
CA LYS A 44 -7.41 -2.51 -12.43
C LYS A 44 -7.43 -1.46 -13.53
N ALA A 45 -6.37 -1.38 -14.35
CA ALA A 45 -6.30 -0.42 -15.45
C ALA A 45 -7.32 -0.77 -16.55
N VAL A 46 -7.44 -2.05 -16.87
CA VAL A 46 -8.43 -2.56 -17.84
C VAL A 46 -9.85 -2.22 -17.39
N GLU A 47 -10.20 -2.45 -16.12
CA GLU A 47 -11.53 -2.14 -15.59
C GLU A 47 -11.86 -0.64 -15.64
N VAL A 48 -10.92 0.22 -15.24
CA VAL A 48 -11.08 1.68 -15.30
C VAL A 48 -11.27 2.13 -16.75
N LEU A 49 -10.49 1.60 -17.69
CA LEU A 49 -10.60 1.93 -19.11
C LEU A 49 -11.93 1.45 -19.70
N VAL A 50 -12.36 0.22 -19.42
CA VAL A 50 -13.66 -0.30 -19.87
C VAL A 50 -14.80 0.56 -19.34
N SER A 51 -14.78 0.93 -18.06
CA SER A 51 -15.82 1.80 -17.46
C SER A 51 -15.82 3.20 -18.09
N SER A 52 -14.64 3.80 -18.26
CA SER A 52 -14.48 5.14 -18.82
C SER A 52 -14.92 5.21 -20.28
N LEU A 53 -14.43 4.29 -21.12
CA LEU A 53 -14.77 4.24 -22.55
C LEU A 53 -16.24 3.87 -22.78
N SER A 54 -16.82 2.99 -21.96
CA SER A 54 -18.26 2.66 -22.04
C SER A 54 -19.10 3.89 -21.72
N LYS A 55 -18.78 4.64 -20.66
CA LYS A 55 -19.48 5.89 -20.32
C LYS A 55 -19.34 6.94 -21.43
N ALA A 56 -18.16 7.08 -22.03
CA ALA A 56 -17.92 8.00 -23.14
C ALA A 56 -18.71 7.62 -24.40
N ARG A 57 -18.87 6.31 -24.65
CA ARG A 57 -19.68 5.77 -25.75
C ARG A 57 -21.18 6.02 -25.51
N ASP A 58 -21.67 5.67 -24.33
CA ASP A 58 -23.09 5.66 -23.99
C ASP A 58 -23.65 7.08 -23.76
N ASN A 59 -22.81 8.02 -23.30
CA ASN A 59 -23.20 9.40 -22.99
C ASN A 59 -22.36 10.42 -23.78
N PRO A 60 -22.53 10.51 -25.11
CA PRO A 60 -21.62 11.28 -25.96
C PRO A 60 -21.75 12.80 -25.81
N HIS A 61 -22.90 13.29 -25.39
CA HIS A 61 -23.15 14.73 -25.21
C HIS A 61 -22.50 15.27 -23.93
N SER A 62 -22.23 14.41 -22.94
CA SER A 62 -21.66 14.81 -21.67
C SER A 62 -20.15 14.99 -21.78
N GLU A 63 -19.69 16.23 -21.62
CA GLU A 63 -18.27 16.57 -21.62
C GLU A 63 -17.50 15.87 -20.47
N LYS A 64 -18.19 15.64 -19.34
CA LYS A 64 -17.63 14.98 -18.16
C LYS A 64 -17.02 13.61 -18.48
N PHE A 65 -17.62 12.83 -19.38
CA PHE A 65 -17.12 11.49 -19.74
C PHE A 65 -16.12 11.51 -20.90
N ARG A 66 -16.00 12.64 -21.60
CA ARG A 66 -15.01 12.84 -22.67
C ARG A 66 -13.69 13.39 -22.14
N LYS A 67 -13.64 13.82 -20.88
CA LYS A 67 -12.47 14.40 -20.22
C LYS A 67 -11.93 13.47 -19.13
N VAL A 68 -10.63 13.24 -19.13
CA VAL A 68 -9.90 12.48 -18.12
C VAL A 68 -8.83 13.39 -17.49
N ASN A 69 -8.81 13.47 -16.17
CA ASN A 69 -7.82 14.27 -15.44
C ASN A 69 -6.57 13.43 -15.14
N LEU A 70 -5.42 13.82 -15.68
CA LEU A 70 -4.15 13.11 -15.43
C LEU A 70 -3.65 13.28 -13.99
N GLN A 71 -4.06 14.34 -13.29
CA GLN A 71 -3.67 14.61 -11.90
C GLN A 71 -4.48 13.82 -10.88
N ASN A 72 -5.53 13.10 -11.30
CA ASN A 72 -6.26 12.23 -10.40
C ASN A 72 -5.33 11.09 -9.94
N SER A 73 -5.11 10.99 -8.63
CA SER A 73 -4.22 10.00 -8.02
C SER A 73 -4.57 8.57 -8.40
N ILE A 74 -5.87 8.24 -8.46
CA ILE A 74 -6.37 6.92 -8.84
C ILE A 74 -6.05 6.63 -10.30
N PHE A 75 -6.30 7.59 -11.20
CA PHE A 75 -6.00 7.42 -12.62
C PHE A 75 -4.50 7.27 -12.87
N LYS A 76 -3.69 8.12 -12.23
CA LYS A 76 -2.23 8.10 -12.33
C LYS A 76 -1.65 6.78 -11.83
N ALA A 77 -2.12 6.28 -10.69
CA ALA A 77 -1.64 5.03 -10.11
C ALA A 77 -2.11 3.78 -10.88
N THR A 78 -3.28 3.83 -11.53
CA THR A 78 -3.82 2.67 -12.26
C THR A 78 -3.47 2.69 -13.73
N VAL A 79 -4.04 3.62 -14.49
CA VAL A 79 -3.90 3.69 -15.96
C VAL A 79 -2.63 4.42 -16.37
N GLY A 80 -2.21 5.44 -15.61
CA GLY A 80 -1.00 6.21 -15.88
C GLY A 80 0.29 5.42 -15.67
N ALA A 81 0.29 4.52 -14.68
CA ALA A 81 1.42 3.62 -14.39
C ALA A 81 1.43 2.35 -15.26
N ALA A 82 0.29 1.98 -15.86
CA ALA A 82 0.19 0.77 -16.66
C ALA A 82 0.74 0.96 -18.08
N PRO A 83 1.62 0.06 -18.57
CA PRO A 83 2.14 0.11 -19.93
C PRO A 83 1.00 -0.06 -20.94
N GLY A 84 0.85 0.90 -21.84
CA GLY A 84 -0.22 0.92 -22.84
C GLY A 84 -1.51 1.62 -22.40
N GLY A 85 -1.66 2.03 -21.14
CA GLY A 85 -2.88 2.69 -20.67
C GLY A 85 -3.16 4.03 -21.36
N ILE A 86 -2.17 4.93 -21.34
CA ILE A 86 -2.26 6.23 -22.01
C ILE A 86 -2.21 6.08 -23.54
N GLU A 87 -1.39 5.14 -24.05
CA GLU A 87 -1.28 4.87 -25.49
C GLU A 87 -2.62 4.45 -26.10
N LEU A 88 -3.40 3.64 -25.38
CA LEU A 88 -4.74 3.22 -25.81
C LEU A 88 -5.69 4.42 -25.90
N LEU A 89 -5.65 5.35 -24.95
CA LEU A 89 -6.47 6.57 -25.00
C LEU A 89 -6.09 7.44 -26.20
N PHE A 90 -4.80 7.64 -26.47
CA PHE A 90 -4.36 8.36 -27.67
C PHE A 90 -4.81 7.67 -28.96
N ALA A 91 -4.74 6.35 -29.04
CA ALA A 91 -5.20 5.60 -30.20
C ALA A 91 -6.74 5.68 -30.40
N CYS A 92 -7.49 5.88 -29.32
CA CYS A 92 -8.94 6.12 -29.38
C CYS A 92 -9.32 7.56 -29.81
N GLY A 93 -8.35 8.49 -29.88
CA GLY A 93 -8.58 9.89 -30.26
C GLY A 93 -8.64 10.89 -29.10
N TYR A 94 -8.17 10.50 -27.90
CA TYR A 94 -7.95 11.46 -26.82
C TYR A 94 -6.71 12.31 -27.12
N GLU A 95 -6.79 13.60 -26.82
CA GLU A 95 -5.69 14.55 -27.00
C GLU A 95 -5.38 15.28 -25.69
N PRO A 96 -4.09 15.57 -25.40
CA PRO A 96 -3.71 16.30 -24.20
C PRO A 96 -4.05 17.79 -24.32
N MET A 97 -4.86 18.31 -23.40
CA MET A 97 -5.24 19.72 -23.32
C MET A 97 -5.19 20.20 -21.88
N HIS A 98 -4.34 21.20 -21.59
CA HIS A 98 -4.24 21.87 -20.28
C HIS A 98 -4.27 20.90 -19.08
N GLY A 99 -3.44 19.85 -19.11
CA GLY A 99 -3.34 18.85 -18.04
C GLY A 99 -4.46 17.79 -17.99
N HIS A 100 -5.31 17.74 -19.01
CA HIS A 100 -6.38 16.75 -19.17
C HIS A 100 -6.24 16.00 -20.49
N LEU A 101 -6.77 14.79 -20.59
CA LEU A 101 -7.00 14.10 -21.85
C LEU A 101 -8.46 14.33 -22.26
N VAL A 102 -8.69 14.87 -23.46
CA VAL A 102 -10.02 15.17 -23.96
C VAL A 102 -10.25 14.44 -25.27
N LEU A 103 -11.38 13.73 -25.39
CA LEU A 103 -11.80 13.06 -26.63
C LEU A 103 -12.33 14.10 -27.62
N GLN A 104 -11.44 14.60 -28.48
CA GLN A 104 -11.77 15.61 -29.50
C GLN A 104 -12.41 14.98 -30.74
N ARG A 105 -11.80 13.93 -31.28
CA ARG A 105 -12.28 13.23 -32.48
C ARG A 105 -13.02 11.96 -32.07
N ARG A 106 -14.34 12.06 -31.95
CA ARG A 106 -15.18 10.89 -31.63
C ARG A 106 -15.30 9.99 -32.86
N SER A 107 -14.72 8.81 -32.77
CA SER A 107 -14.97 7.70 -33.69
C SER A 107 -15.62 6.56 -32.91
N GLU A 108 -16.91 6.30 -33.16
CA GLU A 108 -17.62 5.19 -32.53
C GLU A 108 -16.96 3.84 -32.88
N TYR A 109 -16.45 3.73 -34.10
CA TYR A 109 -15.70 2.55 -34.53
C TYR A 109 -14.47 2.29 -33.65
N LEU A 110 -13.64 3.31 -33.39
CA LEU A 110 -12.44 3.13 -32.56
C LEU A 110 -12.77 2.84 -31.10
N LEU A 111 -13.80 3.49 -30.54
CA LEU A 111 -14.26 3.23 -29.17
C LEU A 111 -14.79 1.80 -29.02
N ASN A 112 -15.62 1.34 -29.97
CA ASN A 112 -16.14 -0.03 -29.96
C ASN A 112 -15.02 -1.05 -30.14
N HIS A 113 -14.07 -0.78 -31.04
CA HIS A 113 -12.90 -1.63 -31.26
C HIS A 113 -12.02 -1.72 -30.00
N ALA A 114 -11.81 -0.61 -29.29
CA ALA A 114 -11.09 -0.60 -28.02
C ALA A 114 -11.80 -1.38 -26.92
N LEU A 115 -13.12 -1.23 -26.80
CA LEU A 115 -13.92 -2.00 -25.85
C LEU A 115 -13.86 -3.51 -26.16
N GLN A 116 -13.94 -3.89 -27.44
CA GLN A 116 -13.80 -5.29 -27.86
C GLN A 116 -12.40 -5.82 -27.57
N ALA A 117 -11.35 -5.05 -27.86
CA ALA A 117 -9.97 -5.43 -27.56
C ALA A 117 -9.76 -5.63 -26.05
N LEU A 118 -10.29 -4.74 -25.20
CA LEU A 118 -10.22 -4.87 -23.74
C LEU A 118 -11.05 -6.06 -23.23
N ALA A 119 -12.18 -6.38 -23.86
CA ALA A 119 -12.97 -7.57 -23.54
C ALA A 119 -12.18 -8.87 -23.85
N SER A 120 -11.50 -8.92 -24.99
CA SER A 120 -10.59 -10.03 -25.33
C SER A 120 -9.43 -10.13 -24.34
N THR A 121 -8.84 -9.00 -23.92
CA THR A 121 -7.83 -8.98 -22.86
C THR A 121 -8.37 -9.53 -21.55
N ARG A 122 -9.61 -9.20 -21.15
CA ARG A 122 -10.25 -9.75 -19.93
C ARG A 122 -10.48 -11.26 -20.01
N ALA A 123 -10.73 -11.78 -21.20
CA ALA A 123 -10.90 -13.22 -21.42
C ALA A 123 -9.55 -13.98 -21.42
N SER A 124 -8.42 -13.28 -21.51
CA SER A 124 -7.10 -13.92 -21.52
C SER A 124 -6.73 -14.53 -20.15
N MET A 125 -6.01 -15.64 -20.18
CA MET A 125 -5.49 -16.31 -18.97
C MET A 125 -4.59 -15.38 -18.15
N ALA A 126 -3.73 -14.61 -18.81
CA ALA A 126 -2.81 -13.67 -18.14
C ALA A 126 -3.57 -12.63 -17.30
N TYR A 127 -4.70 -12.11 -17.80
CA TYR A 127 -5.54 -11.20 -17.04
C TYR A 127 -6.21 -11.89 -15.84
N GLN A 128 -6.73 -13.11 -16.04
CA GLN A 128 -7.39 -13.85 -14.97
C GLN A 128 -6.43 -14.17 -13.83
N GLU A 129 -5.21 -14.60 -14.14
CA GLU A 129 -4.16 -14.86 -13.16
C GLU A 129 -3.75 -13.60 -12.42
N ALA A 130 -3.48 -12.50 -13.15
CA ALA A 130 -3.15 -11.21 -12.56
C ALA A 130 -4.27 -10.67 -11.66
N SER A 131 -5.52 -10.85 -12.07
CA SER A 131 -6.69 -10.46 -11.27
C SER A 131 -6.79 -11.28 -9.99
N ARG A 132 -6.62 -12.61 -10.07
CA ARG A 132 -6.63 -13.49 -8.90
C ARG A 132 -5.52 -13.11 -7.92
N MET A 133 -4.29 -12.88 -8.41
CA MET A 133 -3.18 -12.45 -7.57
C MET A 133 -3.44 -11.10 -6.90
N ALA A 134 -4.00 -10.13 -7.64
CA ALA A 134 -4.33 -8.83 -7.08
C ALA A 134 -5.40 -8.91 -6.00
N HIS A 135 -6.41 -9.78 -6.16
CA HIS A 135 -7.43 -10.03 -5.15
C HIS A 135 -6.87 -10.73 -3.91
N GLN A 136 -6.00 -11.74 -4.09
CA GLN A 136 -5.32 -12.43 -3.00
C GLN A 136 -4.45 -11.48 -2.19
N ALA A 137 -3.58 -10.70 -2.84
CA ALA A 137 -2.73 -9.72 -2.17
C ALA A 137 -3.54 -8.65 -1.40
N ALA A 138 -4.68 -8.23 -1.95
CA ALA A 138 -5.59 -7.31 -1.26
C ALA A 138 -6.25 -7.97 -0.04
N ALA A 139 -6.65 -9.24 -0.15
CA ALA A 139 -7.20 -10.01 0.96
C ALA A 139 -6.17 -10.22 2.07
N ASP A 140 -4.92 -10.55 1.73
CA ASP A 140 -3.84 -10.74 2.69
C ASP A 140 -3.53 -9.43 3.44
N THR A 141 -3.45 -8.31 2.70
CA THR A 141 -3.25 -6.97 3.30
C THR A 141 -4.40 -6.60 4.22
N ALA A 142 -5.65 -6.87 3.82
CA ALA A 142 -6.83 -6.58 4.63
C ALA A 142 -6.89 -7.47 5.88
N ALA A 143 -6.51 -8.75 5.76
CA ALA A 143 -6.43 -9.66 6.89
C ALA A 143 -5.40 -9.20 7.93
N GLU A 144 -4.24 -8.73 7.48
CA GLU A 144 -3.21 -8.23 8.40
C GLU A 144 -3.64 -6.93 9.10
N GLN A 145 -4.21 -5.98 8.35
CA GLN A 145 -4.78 -4.76 8.92
C GLN A 145 -5.90 -5.06 9.93
N ALA A 146 -6.72 -6.08 9.68
CA ALA A 146 -7.77 -6.50 10.61
C ALA A 146 -7.20 -7.08 11.91
N LYS A 147 -6.10 -7.86 11.84
CA LYS A 147 -5.40 -8.36 13.03
C LYS A 147 -4.80 -7.21 13.84
N ASP A 148 -4.12 -6.29 13.17
CA ASP A 148 -3.51 -5.11 13.82
C ASP A 148 -4.56 -4.24 14.51
N ALA A 149 -5.70 -4.01 13.83
CA ALA A 149 -6.82 -3.26 14.39
C ALA A 149 -7.43 -3.99 15.60
N ALA A 150 -7.59 -5.30 15.54
CA ALA A 150 -8.09 -6.11 16.65
C ALA A 150 -7.12 -6.07 17.86
N ALA A 151 -5.81 -6.18 17.62
CA ALA A 151 -4.79 -6.06 18.65
C ALA A 151 -4.77 -4.64 19.26
N ALA A 152 -4.87 -3.59 18.44
CA ALA A 152 -4.98 -2.21 18.90
C ALA A 152 -6.23 -1.99 19.79
N GLN A 153 -7.38 -2.54 19.40
CA GLN A 153 -8.60 -2.45 20.20
C GLN A 153 -8.45 -3.16 21.56
N LYS A 154 -7.85 -4.34 21.59
CA LYS A 154 -7.56 -5.06 22.84
C LYS A 154 -6.62 -4.27 23.75
N ARG A 155 -5.56 -3.68 23.19
CA ARG A 155 -4.65 -2.77 23.92
C ARG A 155 -5.38 -1.57 24.52
N ALA A 156 -6.25 -0.94 23.74
CA ALA A 156 -7.08 0.18 24.23
C ALA A 156 -7.99 -0.24 25.38
N ASN A 157 -8.62 -1.42 25.30
CA ASN A 157 -9.46 -1.95 26.37
C ASN A 157 -8.67 -2.20 27.66
N HIS A 158 -7.42 -2.68 27.56
CA HIS A 158 -6.53 -2.82 28.71
C HIS A 158 -6.12 -1.47 29.28
N LEU A 159 -5.79 -0.50 28.43
CA LEU A 159 -5.41 0.85 28.86
C LEU A 159 -6.52 1.54 29.68
N LEU A 160 -7.79 1.35 29.29
CA LEU A 160 -8.95 1.88 30.03
C LEU A 160 -9.09 1.32 31.44
N ARG A 161 -8.56 0.11 31.71
CA ARG A 161 -8.57 -0.50 33.03
C ARG A 161 -7.40 -0.07 33.91
N VAL A 162 -6.38 0.56 33.32
CA VAL A 162 -5.22 1.01 34.10
C VAL A 162 -5.61 2.26 34.89
N PRO A 163 -5.35 2.31 36.20
CA PRO A 163 -5.52 3.51 37.00
C PRO A 163 -4.80 4.71 36.39
N LYS A 164 -5.25 5.93 36.69
CA LYS A 164 -4.56 7.15 36.22
C LYS A 164 -3.18 7.24 36.89
N GLU A 165 -2.19 7.70 36.13
CA GLU A 165 -0.86 7.91 36.69
C GLU A 165 -0.89 9.06 37.71
N PRO A 166 -0.42 8.84 38.96
CA PRO A 166 -0.37 9.89 39.98
C PRO A 166 0.60 10.99 39.59
N ARG A 167 0.26 12.23 39.94
CA ARG A 167 1.09 13.38 39.57
C ARG A 167 2.30 13.49 40.50
N SER A 168 3.36 14.17 40.04
CA SER A 168 4.59 14.27 40.82
C SER A 168 4.50 15.13 42.08
N ASP A 169 3.45 15.95 42.17
CA ASP A 169 3.15 16.90 43.23
C ASP A 169 2.16 16.33 44.27
N GLU A 170 1.59 15.15 44.03
CA GLU A 170 0.70 14.48 44.97
C GLU A 170 1.50 13.79 46.09
N VAL A 171 1.06 13.97 47.35
CA VAL A 171 1.71 13.41 48.55
C VAL A 171 1.37 11.92 48.75
N THR A 172 0.94 11.23 47.69
CA THR A 172 0.59 9.81 47.76
C THR A 172 1.83 8.93 47.69
N SER A 173 1.79 7.80 48.38
CA SER A 173 2.82 6.77 48.33
C SER A 173 2.91 6.19 46.92
N CYS A 174 3.81 6.72 46.09
CA CYS A 174 3.97 6.28 44.71
C CYS A 174 5.10 5.24 44.58
N VAL A 175 4.96 4.34 43.61
CA VAL A 175 6.00 3.41 43.17
C VAL A 175 6.35 3.68 41.70
N VAL A 176 7.65 3.72 41.38
CA VAL A 176 8.13 3.83 40.00
C VAL A 176 8.50 2.44 39.48
N ILE A 177 7.82 1.98 38.43
CA ILE A 177 8.09 0.67 37.84
C ILE A 177 8.71 0.83 36.46
N ASN A 178 9.86 0.18 36.27
CA ASN A 178 10.58 0.10 35.01
C ASN A 178 10.33 -1.27 34.39
N PHE A 179 9.75 -1.29 33.20
CA PHE A 179 9.44 -2.52 32.48
C PHE A 179 10.54 -2.83 31.48
N LYS A 180 11.04 -4.07 31.52
CA LYS A 180 12.07 -4.57 30.60
C LYS A 180 11.56 -5.77 29.82
N LEU A 181 11.68 -5.73 28.49
CA LEU A 181 11.40 -6.86 27.60
C LEU A 181 12.71 -7.23 26.91
N ASN A 182 13.12 -8.50 26.98
CA ASN A 182 14.40 -8.97 26.42
C ASN A 182 15.62 -8.16 26.88
N GLY A 183 15.59 -7.62 28.11
CA GLY A 183 16.66 -6.79 28.68
C GLY A 183 16.59 -5.30 28.33
N GLU A 184 15.79 -4.91 27.33
CA GLU A 184 15.60 -3.50 26.96
C GLU A 184 14.45 -2.86 27.75
N LYS A 185 14.65 -1.63 28.22
CA LYS A 185 13.58 -0.86 28.89
C LYS A 185 12.50 -0.47 27.87
N ILE A 186 11.28 -0.97 28.05
CA ILE A 186 10.14 -0.69 27.15
C ILE A 186 9.25 0.44 27.64
N ALA A 187 9.14 0.62 28.96
CA ALA A 187 8.29 1.64 29.56
C ALA A 187 8.74 1.96 30.99
N SER A 188 8.31 3.11 31.49
CA SER A 188 8.48 3.54 32.87
C SER A 188 7.19 4.23 33.29
N ARG A 189 6.62 3.86 34.43
CA ARG A 189 5.38 4.46 34.88
C ARG A 189 5.29 4.51 36.40
N ARG A 190 4.62 5.55 36.92
CA ARG A 190 4.25 5.64 38.33
C ARG A 190 2.90 4.99 38.59
N PHE A 191 2.82 4.26 39.69
CA PHE A 191 1.59 3.69 40.22
C PHE A 191 1.42 4.13 41.67
N ASP A 192 0.17 4.14 42.14
CA ASP A 192 -0.08 4.22 43.57
C ASP A 192 0.39 2.92 44.25
N SER A 193 0.92 3.01 45.46
CA SER A 193 1.26 1.86 46.32
C SER A 193 0.11 0.88 46.52
N GLU A 194 -1.15 1.35 46.47
CA GLU A 194 -2.36 0.54 46.57
C GLU A 194 -2.81 -0.08 45.25
N SER A 195 -2.19 0.31 44.12
CA SER A 195 -2.46 -0.35 42.83
C SER A 195 -2.15 -1.84 42.93
N THR A 196 -2.83 -2.65 42.14
CA THR A 196 -2.71 -4.11 42.19
C THR A 196 -1.78 -4.64 41.09
N LEU A 197 -1.36 -5.89 41.22
CA LEU A 197 -0.66 -6.58 40.13
C LEU A 197 -1.53 -6.69 38.87
N ARG A 198 -2.86 -6.80 39.01
CA ARG A 198 -3.79 -6.80 37.87
C ARG A 198 -3.70 -5.50 37.06
N ASP A 199 -3.58 -4.36 37.72
CA ASP A 199 -3.42 -3.05 37.06
C ASP A 199 -2.09 -2.98 36.28
N LEU A 200 -1.03 -3.54 36.88
CA LEU A 200 0.27 -3.65 36.25
C LEU A 200 0.22 -4.55 35.00
N ILE A 201 -0.47 -5.70 35.07
CA ILE A 201 -0.67 -6.58 33.91
C ILE A 201 -1.45 -5.87 32.81
N HIS A 202 -2.53 -5.15 33.16
CA HIS A 202 -3.28 -4.35 32.19
C HIS A 202 -2.40 -3.28 31.54
N PHE A 203 -1.52 -2.63 32.30
CA PHE A 203 -0.57 -1.69 31.73
C PHE A 203 0.40 -2.36 30.75
N VAL A 204 1.03 -3.47 31.14
CA VAL A 204 1.97 -4.19 30.26
C VAL A 204 1.28 -4.62 28.97
N ARG A 205 0.06 -5.16 29.05
CA ARG A 205 -0.73 -5.56 27.88
C ARG A 205 -1.15 -4.41 26.98
N SER A 206 -1.19 -3.17 27.50
CA SER A 206 -1.50 -1.99 26.69
C SER A 206 -0.33 -1.48 25.85
N LEU A 207 0.90 -1.93 26.13
CA LEU A 207 2.11 -1.43 25.47
C LEU A 207 2.23 -1.93 24.03
N GLU A 208 2.67 -1.06 23.13
CA GLU A 208 2.82 -1.39 21.71
C GLU A 208 3.92 -2.41 21.44
N ARG A 209 4.98 -2.40 22.27
CA ARG A 209 6.12 -3.32 22.16
C ARG A 209 5.81 -4.75 22.58
N VAL A 210 4.64 -5.01 23.15
CA VAL A 210 4.16 -6.37 23.45
C VAL A 210 3.42 -6.90 22.22
N PRO A 211 3.91 -7.99 21.57
CA PRO A 211 3.39 -8.44 20.28
C PRO A 211 1.91 -8.85 20.28
N ASP A 212 1.45 -9.50 21.35
CA ASP A 212 0.05 -9.92 21.51
C ASP A 212 -0.46 -9.51 22.91
N PRO A 213 -1.49 -8.65 23.00
CA PRO A 213 -2.08 -8.25 24.28
C PRO A 213 -2.72 -9.40 25.07
N GLU A 214 -3.04 -10.54 24.43
CA GLU A 214 -3.61 -11.73 25.08
C GLU A 214 -2.61 -12.87 25.27
N ALA A 215 -1.34 -12.68 24.90
CA ALA A 215 -0.34 -13.71 25.15
C ALA A 215 -0.15 -13.97 26.65
N SER A 216 0.31 -15.19 26.95
CA SER A 216 0.71 -15.54 28.31
C SER A 216 1.95 -14.76 28.69
N LEU A 217 1.82 -13.81 29.61
CA LEU A 217 2.91 -12.98 30.09
C LEU A 217 3.49 -13.57 31.37
N ARG A 218 4.82 -13.67 31.44
CA ARG A 218 5.58 -13.96 32.65
C ARG A 218 6.22 -12.68 33.15
N LEU A 219 5.89 -12.30 34.39
CA LEU A 219 6.36 -11.07 35.03
C LEU A 219 7.25 -11.43 36.21
N GLU A 220 8.47 -10.92 36.25
CA GLU A 220 9.41 -11.18 37.33
C GLU A 220 9.93 -9.86 37.93
N ASN A 221 9.93 -9.76 39.25
CA ASN A 221 10.64 -8.71 39.97
C ASN A 221 12.12 -9.04 39.97
N VAL A 222 12.91 -8.29 39.20
CA VAL A 222 14.37 -8.45 39.12
C VAL A 222 15.11 -7.49 40.05
N THR A 223 14.38 -6.75 40.89
CA THR A 223 14.96 -5.88 41.92
C THR A 223 15.48 -6.69 43.11
N THR A 224 14.87 -7.84 43.38
CA THR A 224 15.26 -8.77 44.45
C THR A 224 16.17 -9.87 43.92
N SER A 225 17.05 -10.39 44.78
CA SER A 225 17.84 -11.60 44.50
C SER A 225 17.45 -12.69 45.52
N PRO A 226 16.86 -13.82 45.10
CA PRO A 226 16.55 -14.21 43.72
C PRO A 226 15.38 -13.40 43.10
N ALA A 227 15.28 -13.42 41.78
CA ALA A 227 14.17 -12.81 41.05
C ALA A 227 12.86 -13.52 41.43
N ALA A 228 11.82 -12.75 41.77
CA ALA A 228 10.56 -13.28 42.24
C ALA A 228 9.50 -13.26 41.12
N LEU A 229 8.84 -14.40 40.88
CA LEU A 229 7.73 -14.49 39.93
C LEU A 229 6.50 -13.75 40.47
N LEU A 230 6.01 -12.77 39.72
CA LEU A 230 4.91 -11.91 40.14
C LEU A 230 3.55 -12.46 39.69
N ASN A 231 3.40 -12.89 38.44
CA ASN A 231 2.12 -13.19 37.77
C ASN A 231 1.47 -14.53 38.16
N THR A 232 1.50 -14.90 39.45
CA THR A 232 0.73 -16.04 39.98
C THR A 232 -0.70 -15.61 40.30
N GLU A 233 -1.67 -16.52 40.19
CA GLU A 233 -3.08 -16.22 40.50
C GLU A 233 -3.26 -15.66 41.92
N ALA A 234 -2.46 -16.14 42.88
CA ALA A 234 -2.46 -15.70 44.27
C ALA A 234 -2.00 -14.25 44.48
N ASN A 235 -1.33 -13.65 43.50
CA ASN A 235 -0.76 -12.31 43.58
C ASN A 235 -1.55 -11.25 42.81
N LEU A 236 -2.56 -11.64 42.01
CA LEU A 236 -3.27 -10.72 41.10
C LEU A 236 -3.91 -9.52 41.82
N ASP A 237 -4.51 -9.79 42.98
CA ASP A 237 -5.21 -8.79 43.80
C ASP A 237 -4.34 -8.21 44.92
N ARG A 238 -3.05 -8.59 44.99
CA ARG A 238 -2.10 -8.02 45.96
C ARG A 238 -1.65 -6.65 45.52
N SER A 239 -1.49 -5.73 46.47
CA SER A 239 -0.98 -4.39 46.22
C SER A 239 0.50 -4.43 45.83
N LEU A 240 0.94 -3.47 45.02
CA LEU A 240 2.35 -3.37 44.61
C LEU A 240 3.28 -3.19 45.81
N TYR A 241 2.80 -2.56 46.89
CA TYR A 241 3.52 -2.47 48.16
C TYR A 241 3.78 -3.85 48.78
N SER A 242 2.75 -4.71 48.86
CA SER A 242 2.87 -6.06 49.45
C SER A 242 3.70 -7.04 48.62
N LEU A 243 4.02 -6.68 47.37
CA LEU A 243 4.86 -7.45 46.45
C LEU A 243 6.32 -6.95 46.41
N ASP A 244 6.71 -6.10 47.37
CA ASP A 244 8.05 -5.52 47.48
C ASP A 244 8.53 -4.81 46.20
N LEU A 245 7.61 -4.10 45.53
CA LEU A 245 7.92 -3.29 44.34
C LEU A 245 8.27 -1.83 44.69
N TRP A 246 8.08 -1.43 45.95
CA TRP A 246 8.32 -0.08 46.44
C TRP A 246 9.80 0.15 46.85
N PRO A 247 10.36 1.38 46.69
CA PRO A 247 9.80 2.57 46.04
C PRO A 247 10.03 2.59 44.53
N VAL A 248 11.01 1.82 44.06
CA VAL A 248 11.39 1.71 42.65
C VAL A 248 11.64 0.24 42.36
N SER A 249 10.99 -0.29 41.33
CA SER A 249 11.18 -1.67 40.91
C SER A 249 11.51 -1.80 39.43
N GLN A 250 12.22 -2.88 39.11
CA GLN A 250 12.48 -3.37 37.78
C GLN A 250 11.69 -4.67 37.57
N VAL A 251 10.79 -4.65 36.60
CA VAL A 251 9.98 -5.81 36.22
C VAL A 251 10.43 -6.29 34.84
N LYS A 252 10.86 -7.55 34.79
CA LYS A 252 11.11 -8.26 33.54
C LYS A 252 9.80 -8.83 33.03
N VAL A 253 9.52 -8.55 31.76
CA VAL A 253 8.37 -9.07 31.01
C VAL A 253 8.90 -10.08 30.01
N GLU A 254 8.35 -11.29 30.04
CA GLU A 254 8.59 -12.32 29.04
C GLU A 254 7.25 -12.73 28.43
N VAL A 255 7.22 -12.85 27.10
CA VAL A 255 6.07 -13.36 26.37
C VAL A 255 6.28 -14.86 26.20
N CYS A 256 5.49 -15.66 26.91
CA CYS A 256 5.50 -17.10 26.75
C CYS A 256 4.68 -17.46 25.51
N ALA A 257 5.21 -18.36 24.68
CA ALA A 257 4.40 -19.02 23.66
C ALA A 257 3.23 -19.73 24.35
N ALA A 258 2.02 -19.62 23.79
CA ALA A 258 0.89 -20.42 24.25
C ALA A 258 1.29 -21.90 24.14
N ALA A 259 1.26 -22.61 25.28
CA ALA A 259 1.49 -24.05 25.33
C ALA A 259 0.32 -24.81 24.70
#